data_AF-A0A9P8XY76-F1
#
_entry.id   AF-A0A9P8XY76-F1
#
_cell.length_a   1.000
_cell.length_b   1.000
_cell.length_c   1.000
_cell.angle_alpha   90.00
_cell.angle_beta   90.00
_cell.angle_gamma   90.00
#
_symmetry.space_group_name_H-M   'P 1'
#
loop_
_entity.id
_entity.type
_entity.pdbx_description
1 polymer ?
#
loop_
_entity_poly.entity_id
_entity_poly.type
_entity_poly.pdbx_seq_one_letter_code
_entity_poly.pdbx_strand_id
1 'polypeptide(L)'
;MDIVESYSARNLTKTEDRFLALSGVAARYQARKPQDLYMAGLWYDNIAQGLAWTVQSAVQRHPDRPKMHECPSWSWASLPIPTPVRMSRNTTGSQRSRFEVLHTDKDLAPGGEDAVVSVSRGSQIKSLTIRGRIRPLCSSSSRVVSWSSVTVRTAITPSYSQGQTDTFTFHDWLDQEVHSINGDTGTIVAYQPRMKELVAQLDYLDSVEGIQMNPSVVTCLEISDRAMLLLMPASNPQNEEIPQFTRMGVSMDFREDFFSGLKETVIRLQ
;
A
#
# COMPACT_ATOMS: atom_id res chain seq x y z
N MET A 1 10.93 6.13 16.78
CA MET A 1 9.88 5.10 16.67
C MET A 1 8.65 5.79 16.12
N ASP A 2 8.07 5.25 15.06
CA ASP A 2 6.88 5.83 14.43
C ASP A 2 5.64 5.53 15.28
N ILE A 3 4.72 6.51 15.42
CA ILE A 3 3.53 6.36 16.27
C ILE A 3 2.55 5.32 15.70
N VAL A 4 2.42 5.24 14.38
CA VAL A 4 1.55 4.27 13.70
C VAL A 4 2.09 2.87 13.92
N GLU A 5 3.39 2.65 13.73
CA GLU A 5 4.03 1.35 14.00
C GLU A 5 3.85 0.91 15.47
N SER A 6 4.03 1.84 16.42
CA SER A 6 3.82 1.53 17.85
C SER A 6 2.36 1.26 18.19
N TYR A 7 1.42 1.92 17.50
CA TYR A 7 -0.01 1.81 17.77
C TYR A 7 -0.60 0.53 17.17
N SER A 8 -0.27 0.22 15.90
CA SER A 8 -0.84 -0.92 15.16
C SER A 8 -0.52 -2.27 15.80
N ALA A 9 0.61 -2.37 16.49
CA ALA A 9 1.05 -3.57 17.20
C ALA A 9 0.35 -3.80 18.56
N ARG A 10 -0.42 -2.84 19.07
CA ARG A 10 -1.07 -2.95 20.39
C ARG A 10 -2.38 -3.72 20.30
N ASN A 11 -2.72 -4.48 21.33
CA ASN A 11 -4.04 -5.11 21.42
C ASN A 11 -5.06 -4.09 21.96
N LEU A 12 -5.93 -3.57 21.10
CA LEU A 12 -6.93 -2.57 21.46
C LEU A 12 -8.29 -3.22 21.69
N THR A 13 -8.96 -2.82 22.76
CA THR A 13 -10.30 -3.32 23.11
C THR A 13 -11.39 -2.81 22.17
N LYS A 14 -11.21 -1.64 21.55
CA LYS A 14 -12.16 -1.02 20.61
C LYS A 14 -11.47 -0.67 19.29
N THR A 15 -11.64 -1.53 18.28
CA THR A 15 -10.98 -1.36 16.98
C THR A 15 -11.60 -0.28 16.09
N GLU A 16 -12.78 0.22 16.45
CA GLU A 16 -13.51 1.30 15.78
C GLU A 16 -12.95 2.70 16.13
N ASP A 17 -12.27 2.85 17.26
CA ASP A 17 -11.78 4.14 17.77
C ASP A 17 -10.34 4.47 17.29
N ARG A 18 -9.86 3.92 16.17
CA ARG A 18 -8.44 4.04 15.77
C ARG A 18 -8.00 5.47 15.51
N PHE A 19 -8.74 6.17 14.65
CA PHE A 19 -8.43 7.57 14.38
C PHE A 19 -8.71 8.43 15.61
N LEU A 20 -9.72 8.08 16.41
CA LEU A 20 -10.04 8.79 17.65
C LEU A 20 -8.88 8.70 18.66
N ALA A 21 -8.27 7.53 18.84
CA ALA A 21 -7.14 7.35 19.75
C ALA A 21 -5.89 8.15 19.37
N LEU A 22 -5.70 8.41 18.06
CA LEU A 22 -4.59 9.22 17.54
C LEU A 22 -4.96 10.68 17.30
N SER A 23 -6.24 11.04 17.41
CA SER A 23 -6.76 12.37 17.04
C SER A 23 -6.11 13.51 17.80
N GLY A 24 -5.81 13.33 19.09
CA GLY A 24 -5.15 14.36 19.89
C GLY A 24 -3.71 14.64 19.42
N VAL A 25 -2.97 13.61 19.01
CA VAL A 25 -1.61 13.78 18.45
C VAL A 25 -1.68 14.39 17.06
N ALA A 26 -2.61 13.91 16.23
CA ALA A 26 -2.85 14.47 14.89
C ALA A 26 -3.25 15.96 14.97
N ALA A 27 -4.18 16.34 15.86
CA ALA A 27 -4.62 17.73 16.01
C ALA A 27 -3.47 18.64 16.45
N ARG A 28 -2.58 18.16 17.33
CA ARG A 28 -1.37 18.92 17.71
C ARG A 28 -0.40 19.11 16.55
N TYR A 29 -0.29 18.15 15.64
CA TYR A 29 0.51 18.29 14.42
C TYR A 29 -0.17 19.24 13.42
N GLN A 30 -1.47 19.07 13.16
CA GLN A 30 -2.28 19.94 12.29
C GLN A 30 -2.23 21.40 12.74
N ALA A 31 -2.31 21.66 14.05
CA ALA A 31 -2.19 23.03 14.59
C ALA A 31 -0.82 23.68 14.31
N ARG A 32 0.25 22.88 14.17
CA ARG A 32 1.60 23.36 13.84
C ARG A 32 1.83 23.46 12.32
N LYS A 33 1.13 22.66 11.54
CA LYS A 33 1.15 22.67 10.07
C LYS A 33 -0.27 22.70 9.52
N PRO A 34 -0.94 23.87 9.52
CA PRO A 34 -2.34 23.97 9.11
C PRO A 34 -2.62 23.60 7.65
N GLN A 35 -1.58 23.58 6.82
CA GLN A 35 -1.66 23.26 5.39
C GLN A 35 -1.47 21.77 5.08
N ASP A 36 -0.90 20.99 6.01
CA ASP A 36 -0.66 19.56 5.83
C ASP A 36 -1.90 18.79 6.28
N LEU A 37 -2.72 18.36 5.32
CA LEU A 37 -4.06 17.86 5.58
C LEU A 37 -4.03 16.40 6.06
N TYR A 38 -4.69 16.12 7.18
CA TYR A 38 -4.87 14.76 7.68
C TYR A 38 -5.89 13.98 6.82
N MET A 39 -5.54 12.76 6.41
CA MET A 39 -6.37 11.92 5.55
C MET A 39 -6.34 10.47 6.04
N ALA A 40 -7.40 10.04 6.74
CA ALA A 40 -7.58 8.67 7.25
C ALA A 40 -6.30 8.02 7.84
N GLY A 41 -5.57 8.74 8.69
CA GLY A 41 -4.34 8.21 9.32
C GLY A 41 -3.04 8.57 8.61
N LEU A 42 -3.10 9.28 7.49
CA LEU A 42 -1.97 9.76 6.68
C LEU A 42 -1.98 11.29 6.58
N TRP A 43 -0.93 11.85 5.99
CA TRP A 43 -0.77 13.30 5.79
C TRP A 43 -0.57 13.62 4.31
N TYR A 44 -1.10 14.75 3.84
CA TYR A 44 -1.04 15.14 2.44
C TYR A 44 0.39 15.38 1.96
N ASP A 45 1.20 16.10 2.73
CA ASP A 45 2.57 16.47 2.34
C ASP A 45 3.48 15.25 2.12
N ASN A 46 3.17 14.11 2.76
CA ASN A 46 3.94 12.87 2.64
C ASN A 46 3.09 11.67 2.21
N ILE A 47 1.99 11.91 1.49
CA ILE A 47 1.01 10.86 1.18
C ILE A 47 1.61 9.67 0.42
N ALA A 48 2.60 9.89 -0.46
CA ALA A 48 3.31 8.81 -1.14
C ALA A 48 4.02 7.88 -0.14
N GLN A 49 4.72 8.43 0.85
CA GLN A 49 5.36 7.67 1.92
C GLN A 49 4.32 7.03 2.83
N GLY A 50 3.28 7.79 3.18
CA GLY A 50 2.17 7.34 3.99
C GLY A 50 1.49 6.13 3.38
N LEU A 51 1.33 6.08 2.06
CA LEU A 51 0.79 4.93 1.33
C LEU A 51 1.77 3.77 1.20
N ALA A 52 3.07 3.96 1.42
CA ALA A 52 4.07 2.89 1.28
C ALA A 52 4.22 2.01 2.54
N TRP A 53 3.24 2.01 3.45
CA TRP A 53 3.23 1.09 4.60
C TRP A 53 3.14 -0.37 4.13
N THR A 54 3.71 -1.29 4.91
CA THR A 54 3.71 -2.73 4.62
C THR A 54 3.53 -3.56 5.89
N VAL A 55 3.22 -4.85 5.74
CA VAL A 55 3.16 -5.85 6.81
C VAL A 55 4.28 -6.87 6.62
N GLN A 56 4.69 -7.56 7.68
CA GLN A 56 5.69 -8.63 7.53
C GLN A 56 5.11 -9.86 6.81
N SER A 57 3.87 -10.19 7.12
CA SER A 57 3.09 -11.25 6.47
C SER A 57 1.65 -10.74 6.32
N ALA A 58 1.02 -11.08 5.21
CA ALA A 58 -0.38 -10.79 4.95
C ALA A 58 -1.27 -11.41 6.05
N VAL A 59 -2.37 -10.73 6.36
CA VAL A 59 -3.26 -11.14 7.46
C VAL A 59 -4.56 -11.75 6.96
N GLN A 60 -5.15 -12.62 7.78
CA GLN A 60 -6.49 -13.13 7.49
C GLN A 60 -7.54 -12.08 7.85
N ARG A 61 -8.56 -11.93 7.00
CA ARG A 61 -9.77 -11.21 7.40
C ARG A 61 -10.54 -12.07 8.39
N HIS A 62 -10.89 -11.52 9.54
CA HIS A 62 -11.77 -12.22 10.47
C HIS A 62 -13.23 -11.98 10.06
N PRO A 63 -13.97 -13.01 9.61
CA PRO A 63 -15.36 -12.87 9.19
C PRO A 63 -16.26 -12.37 10.34
N ASP A 64 -15.90 -12.68 11.58
CA ASP A 64 -16.67 -12.35 12.78
C ASP A 64 -16.31 -10.99 13.41
N ARG A 65 -15.48 -10.18 12.77
CA ARG A 65 -15.18 -8.81 13.25
C ARG A 65 -15.90 -7.79 12.38
N PRO A 66 -17.10 -7.33 12.79
CA PRO A 66 -17.77 -6.25 12.10
C PRO A 66 -16.95 -4.96 12.28
N LYS A 67 -16.95 -4.09 11.27
CA LYS A 67 -16.50 -2.67 11.28
C LYS A 67 -15.08 -2.32 10.80
N MET A 68 -14.21 -3.24 10.39
CA MET A 68 -12.97 -2.81 9.70
C MET A 68 -13.21 -2.28 8.28
N HIS A 69 -14.35 -2.65 7.68
CA HIS A 69 -14.80 -2.16 6.38
C HIS A 69 -15.12 -0.66 6.36
N GLU A 70 -15.11 0.02 7.50
CA GLU A 70 -15.32 1.47 7.54
C GLU A 70 -14.04 2.25 7.19
N CYS A 71 -12.85 1.69 7.34
CA CYS A 71 -11.62 2.37 6.93
C CYS A 71 -11.35 2.17 5.45
N PRO A 72 -10.88 3.19 4.72
CA PRO A 72 -10.50 3.02 3.33
C PRO A 72 -9.33 2.03 3.20
N SER A 73 -9.28 1.27 2.11
CA SER A 73 -8.30 0.18 1.97
C SER A 73 -6.85 0.69 1.92
N TRP A 74 -6.66 1.94 1.49
CA TRP A 74 -5.37 2.60 1.44
C TRP A 74 -4.86 3.11 2.81
N SER A 75 -5.70 3.14 3.83
CA SER A 75 -5.29 3.44 5.20
C SER A 75 -4.72 2.19 5.87
N TRP A 76 -3.62 2.35 6.61
CA TRP A 76 -3.08 1.30 7.50
C TRP A 76 -4.11 0.85 8.54
N ALA A 77 -5.10 1.70 8.84
CA ALA A 77 -6.16 1.40 9.80
C ALA A 77 -7.20 0.41 9.26
N SER A 78 -7.14 0.00 7.98
CA SER A 78 -7.99 -1.06 7.42
C SER A 78 -7.63 -2.46 7.95
N LEU A 79 -6.37 -2.70 8.33
CA LEU A 79 -5.88 -3.99 8.81
C LEU A 79 -6.47 -4.39 10.16
N PRO A 80 -6.60 -5.68 10.51
CA PRO A 80 -6.89 -6.10 11.87
C PRO A 80 -5.90 -5.60 12.93
N ILE A 81 -6.36 -5.57 14.18
CA ILE A 81 -5.51 -5.29 15.33
C ILE A 81 -5.47 -6.53 16.22
N PRO A 82 -4.28 -6.89 16.76
CA PRO A 82 -2.98 -6.29 16.46
C PRO A 82 -2.49 -6.70 15.05
N THR A 83 -1.88 -5.76 14.32
CA THR A 83 -1.11 -6.05 13.11
C THR A 83 0.04 -5.04 13.03
N PRO A 84 1.29 -5.48 13.31
CA PRO A 84 2.45 -4.61 13.15
C PRO A 84 2.59 -4.18 11.70
N VAL A 85 2.44 -2.89 11.44
CA VAL A 85 2.79 -2.28 10.16
C VAL A 85 4.20 -1.70 10.25
N ARG A 86 4.87 -1.62 9.11
CA ARG A 86 6.07 -0.81 8.95
C ARG A 86 5.76 0.35 8.04
N MET A 87 6.05 1.56 8.51
CA MET A 87 5.94 2.76 7.71
C MET A 87 7.21 2.90 6.88
N SER A 88 7.07 3.38 5.64
CA SER A 88 8.23 3.69 4.80
C SER A 88 9.06 4.79 5.46
N ARG A 89 10.36 4.56 5.68
CA ARG A 89 11.23 5.53 6.37
C ARG A 89 11.82 6.52 5.37
N ASN A 90 12.03 7.76 5.80
CA ASN A 90 12.82 8.73 5.06
C ASN A 90 14.28 8.25 5.02
N THR A 91 14.66 7.53 3.97
CA THR A 91 16.06 7.53 3.53
C THR A 91 16.33 8.94 3.02
N THR A 92 17.50 9.50 3.33
CA THR A 92 17.89 10.89 3.04
C THR A 92 17.70 11.21 1.56
N GLY A 93 16.55 11.81 1.23
CA GLY A 93 16.07 12.12 -0.11
C GLY A 93 14.55 12.26 -0.05
N SER A 94 14.00 13.39 -0.48
CA SER A 94 12.55 13.52 -0.62
C SER A 94 12.09 12.51 -1.67
N GLN A 95 11.42 11.42 -1.26
CA GLN A 95 10.69 10.57 -2.19
C GLN A 95 9.67 11.47 -2.89
N ARG A 96 9.92 11.77 -4.16
CA ARG A 96 9.01 12.60 -4.95
C ARG A 96 7.77 11.77 -5.24
N SER A 97 6.59 12.29 -4.85
CA SER A 97 5.32 11.72 -5.27
C SER A 97 5.29 11.61 -6.80
N ARG A 98 4.95 10.44 -7.31
CA ARG A 98 4.78 10.15 -8.76
C ARG A 98 3.31 10.17 -9.20
N PHE A 99 2.46 10.72 -8.35
CA PHE A 99 1.03 10.91 -8.57
C PHE A 99 0.58 12.22 -7.92
N GLU A 100 -0.58 12.70 -8.35
CA GLU A 100 -1.27 13.87 -7.80
C GLU A 100 -2.61 13.44 -7.21
N VAL A 101 -2.92 13.88 -6.00
CA VAL A 101 -4.28 13.78 -5.44
C VAL A 101 -5.08 14.96 -5.97
N LEU A 102 -6.10 14.69 -6.80
CA LEU A 102 -6.95 15.71 -7.42
C LEU A 102 -8.06 16.15 -6.47
N HIS A 103 -8.73 15.20 -5.82
CA HIS A 103 -9.77 15.48 -4.83
C HIS A 103 -10.03 14.26 -3.94
N THR A 104 -10.71 14.50 -2.82
CA THR A 104 -11.20 13.51 -1.86
C THR A 104 -12.72 13.42 -1.90
N ASP A 105 -13.33 12.41 -1.29
CA ASP A 105 -14.80 12.31 -1.16
C ASP A 105 -15.38 13.26 -0.10
N LYS A 106 -14.52 13.92 0.67
CA LYS A 106 -14.86 14.97 1.65
C LYS A 106 -14.07 16.23 1.31
N ASP A 107 -14.70 17.39 1.37
CA ASP A 107 -14.01 18.65 1.13
C ASP A 107 -13.06 18.98 2.28
N LEU A 108 -11.78 19.13 1.94
CA LEU A 108 -10.76 19.62 2.85
C LEU A 108 -10.55 21.12 2.60
N ALA A 109 -10.67 21.93 3.64
CA ALA A 109 -10.39 23.35 3.58
C ALA A 109 -9.00 23.61 4.20
N PRO A 110 -7.97 23.95 3.40
CA PRO A 110 -6.66 24.27 3.93
C PRO A 110 -6.69 25.61 4.70
N GLY A 111 -6.34 25.56 5.99
CA GLY A 111 -6.25 26.73 6.87
C GLY A 111 -7.60 27.34 7.31
N GLY A 112 -7.64 27.84 8.54
CA GLY A 112 -8.78 28.58 9.11
C GLY A 112 -9.80 27.73 9.87
N GLU A 113 -9.76 26.40 9.77
CA GLU A 113 -10.53 25.49 10.60
C GLU A 113 -9.76 25.10 11.88
N ASP A 114 -10.48 24.83 12.97
CA ASP A 114 -9.89 24.28 14.19
C ASP A 114 -9.25 22.91 13.90
N ALA A 115 -8.07 22.68 14.48
CA ALA A 115 -7.27 21.49 14.20
C ALA A 115 -7.97 20.18 14.57
N VAL A 116 -8.80 20.16 15.62
CA VAL A 116 -9.56 18.97 16.03
C VAL A 116 -10.65 18.68 15.00
N VAL A 117 -11.34 19.72 14.53
CA VAL A 117 -12.40 19.57 13.51
C VAL A 117 -11.80 19.10 12.18
N SER A 118 -10.69 19.70 11.76
CA SER A 118 -9.96 19.31 10.54
C SER A 118 -9.54 17.84 10.59
N VAL A 119 -8.95 17.38 11.69
CA VAL A 119 -8.55 15.97 11.88
C VAL A 119 -9.76 15.03 11.90
N SER A 120 -10.84 15.43 12.58
CA SER A 120 -12.08 14.65 12.61
C SER A 120 -12.65 14.47 11.20
N ARG A 121 -12.67 15.52 10.39
CA ARG A 121 -13.12 15.46 8.99
C ARG A 121 -12.20 14.59 8.14
N GLY A 122 -10.88 14.79 8.27
CA GLY A 122 -9.87 14.00 7.58
C GLY A 122 -9.96 12.50 7.87
N SER A 123 -10.36 12.13 9.10
CA SER A 123 -10.56 10.73 9.49
C SER A 123 -11.74 10.03 8.77
N GLN A 124 -12.65 10.81 8.19
CA GLN A 124 -13.85 10.31 7.52
C GLN A 124 -13.66 10.11 6.01
N ILE A 125 -12.52 10.52 5.44
CA ILE A 125 -12.22 10.33 4.01
C ILE A 125 -12.20 8.84 3.70
N LYS A 126 -12.90 8.45 2.64
CA LYS A 126 -13.01 7.07 2.14
C LYS A 126 -12.42 6.88 0.76
N SER A 127 -12.22 7.94 -0.02
CA SER A 127 -11.58 7.77 -1.33
C SER A 127 -10.73 8.96 -1.76
N LEU A 128 -9.68 8.64 -2.52
CA LEU A 128 -8.81 9.58 -3.18
C LEU A 128 -8.99 9.44 -4.69
N THR A 129 -9.34 10.52 -5.38
CA THR A 129 -9.23 10.56 -6.83
C THR A 129 -7.85 11.09 -7.19
N ILE A 130 -7.08 10.29 -7.90
CA ILE A 130 -5.67 10.51 -8.14
C ILE A 130 -5.35 10.46 -9.63
N ARG A 131 -4.39 11.26 -10.06
CA ARG A 131 -3.77 11.18 -11.38
C ARG A 131 -2.38 10.57 -11.24
N GLY A 132 -2.11 9.48 -11.97
CA GLY A 132 -0.83 8.80 -11.90
C GLY A 132 -0.66 7.73 -12.97
N ARG A 133 0.53 7.12 -13.02
CA ARG A 133 0.84 6.04 -13.97
C ARG A 133 0.44 4.70 -13.38
N ILE A 134 -0.33 3.92 -14.15
CA ILE A 134 -0.71 2.55 -13.78
C ILE A 134 -0.37 1.55 -14.87
N ARG A 135 -0.11 0.30 -14.49
CA ARG A 135 0.04 -0.83 -15.42
C ARG A 135 -0.22 -2.15 -14.71
N PRO A 136 -0.53 -3.25 -15.41
CA PRO A 136 -0.55 -4.58 -14.81
C PRO A 136 0.80 -4.95 -14.18
N LEU A 137 0.74 -5.68 -13.06
CA LEU A 137 1.91 -6.23 -12.37
C LEU A 137 2.69 -7.17 -13.28
N CYS A 138 1.96 -8.11 -13.90
CA CYS A 138 2.47 -9.10 -14.84
C CYS A 138 1.72 -8.95 -16.17
N SER A 139 2.36 -9.32 -17.28
CA SER A 139 1.63 -9.49 -18.54
C SER A 139 0.69 -10.70 -18.47
N SER A 140 -0.28 -10.76 -19.38
CA SER A 140 -1.16 -11.91 -19.55
C SER A 140 -0.42 -13.19 -19.97
N SER A 141 0.84 -13.09 -20.41
CA SER A 141 1.69 -14.23 -20.77
C SER A 141 2.53 -14.77 -19.62
N SER A 142 2.49 -14.11 -18.45
CA SER A 142 3.22 -14.55 -17.27
C SER A 142 2.74 -15.92 -16.78
N ARG A 143 3.68 -16.83 -16.56
CA ARG A 143 3.40 -18.19 -16.10
C ARG A 143 3.47 -18.28 -14.58
N VAL A 144 2.46 -18.90 -13.98
CA VAL A 144 2.46 -19.27 -12.56
C VAL A 144 3.49 -20.39 -12.33
N VAL A 145 4.38 -20.22 -11.35
CA VAL A 145 5.30 -21.27 -10.90
C VAL A 145 5.15 -21.51 -9.40
N SER A 146 5.44 -22.75 -8.97
CA SER A 146 5.40 -23.12 -7.54
C SER A 146 6.37 -22.26 -6.73
N TRP A 147 5.95 -21.84 -5.53
CA TRP A 147 6.80 -21.09 -4.59
C TRP A 147 8.11 -21.81 -4.27
N SER A 148 8.11 -23.14 -4.29
CA SER A 148 9.33 -23.96 -4.12
C SER A 148 10.41 -23.70 -5.17
N SER A 149 10.06 -23.06 -6.29
CA SER A 149 10.99 -22.66 -7.37
C SER A 149 11.66 -21.30 -7.10
N VAL A 150 11.18 -20.55 -6.11
CA VAL A 150 11.74 -19.27 -5.70
C VAL A 150 12.88 -19.54 -4.73
N THR A 151 14.10 -19.14 -5.09
CA THR A 151 15.21 -19.18 -4.14
C THR A 151 15.18 -17.95 -3.26
N VAL A 152 15.09 -18.16 -1.94
CA VAL A 152 15.13 -17.09 -0.94
C VAL A 152 16.53 -17.06 -0.32
N ARG A 153 17.23 -15.92 -0.45
CA ARG A 153 18.51 -15.69 0.22
C ARG A 153 18.35 -14.58 1.25
N THR A 154 18.54 -14.94 2.50
CA THR A 154 18.50 -14.01 3.62
C THR A 154 19.87 -13.37 3.85
N ALA A 155 19.97 -12.07 3.64
CA ALA A 155 21.16 -11.31 4.05
C ALA A 155 21.01 -10.83 5.50
N ILE A 156 21.94 -11.23 6.38
CA ILE A 156 22.09 -10.63 7.70
C ILE A 156 22.93 -9.37 7.52
N THR A 157 22.31 -8.19 7.56
CA THR A 157 23.06 -6.93 7.53
C THR A 157 23.71 -6.70 8.90
N PRO A 158 25.06 -6.55 9.01
CA PRO A 158 25.74 -6.45 10.32
C PRO A 158 25.56 -5.11 11.07
N SER A 159 24.67 -4.22 10.64
CA SER A 159 24.49 -2.88 11.22
C SER A 159 23.26 -2.81 12.13
N TYR A 160 23.33 -1.96 13.16
CA TYR A 160 22.29 -1.62 14.16
C TYR A 160 20.91 -1.22 13.60
N SER A 161 20.75 -1.18 12.28
CA SER A 161 19.48 -1.07 11.57
C SER A 161 18.84 -2.45 11.39
N GLN A 162 17.98 -2.85 12.33
CA GLN A 162 17.14 -4.04 12.20
C GLN A 162 16.47 -4.12 10.82
N GLY A 163 16.86 -5.12 10.03
CA GLY A 163 16.23 -5.45 8.76
C GLY A 163 16.89 -6.68 8.13
N GLN A 164 16.34 -7.86 8.39
CA GLN A 164 16.57 -9.02 7.54
C GLN A 164 16.04 -8.67 6.15
N THR A 165 16.90 -8.73 5.12
CA THR A 165 16.49 -8.46 3.74
C THR A 165 16.59 -9.77 2.98
N ASP A 166 15.44 -10.34 2.66
CA ASP A 166 15.36 -11.52 1.80
C ASP A 166 15.44 -11.09 0.34
N THR A 167 16.28 -11.78 -0.42
CA THR A 167 16.38 -11.63 -1.87
C THR A 167 15.76 -12.86 -2.52
N PHE A 168 14.97 -12.63 -3.57
CA PHE A 168 14.19 -13.66 -4.24
C PHE A 168 14.62 -13.74 -5.69
N THR A 169 14.91 -14.95 -6.18
CA THR A 169 15.44 -15.15 -7.53
C THR A 169 14.84 -16.39 -8.19
N PHE A 170 14.58 -16.30 -9.50
CA PHE A 170 14.24 -17.44 -10.35
C PHE A 170 15.48 -17.87 -11.14
N HIS A 171 16.09 -18.99 -10.75
CA HIS A 171 17.31 -19.47 -11.42
C HIS A 171 17.02 -20.20 -12.74
N ASP A 172 15.82 -20.78 -12.88
CA ASP A 172 15.48 -21.67 -14.01
C ASP A 172 14.74 -20.97 -15.16
N TRP A 173 14.37 -19.68 -14.99
CA TRP A 173 13.43 -18.99 -15.88
C TRP A 173 14.01 -17.69 -16.42
N LEU A 174 14.99 -17.78 -17.31
CA LEU A 174 15.72 -16.59 -17.82
C LEU A 174 14.97 -15.85 -18.93
N ASP A 175 14.25 -16.57 -19.80
CA ASP A 175 13.62 -16.02 -21.02
C ASP A 175 12.09 -15.99 -20.97
N GLN A 176 11.48 -16.43 -19.86
CA GLN A 176 10.04 -16.45 -19.68
C GLN A 176 9.61 -15.55 -18.53
N GLU A 177 8.53 -14.79 -18.72
CA GLU A 177 7.89 -14.08 -17.61
C GLU A 177 7.20 -15.07 -16.68
N VAL A 178 7.55 -15.03 -15.40
CA VAL A 178 7.01 -15.92 -14.38
C VAL A 178 6.63 -15.15 -13.13
N HIS A 179 5.72 -15.71 -12.36
CA HIS A 179 5.41 -15.20 -11.03
C HIS A 179 5.09 -16.35 -10.08
N SER A 180 5.29 -16.08 -8.80
CA SER A 180 4.94 -16.97 -7.71
C SER A 180 4.44 -16.18 -6.52
N ILE A 181 3.60 -16.82 -5.71
CA ILE A 181 3.03 -16.25 -4.50
C ILE A 181 3.20 -17.22 -3.35
N ASN A 182 3.64 -16.72 -2.20
CA ASN A 182 3.71 -17.49 -0.98
C ASN A 182 2.33 -17.51 -0.32
N GLY A 183 1.72 -18.69 -0.22
CA GLY A 183 0.40 -18.86 0.37
C GLY A 183 0.31 -18.51 1.85
N ASP A 184 1.42 -18.58 2.58
CA ASP A 184 1.46 -18.36 4.03
C ASP A 184 1.76 -16.90 4.37
N THR A 185 2.58 -16.23 3.57
CA THR A 185 3.01 -14.85 3.83
C THR A 185 2.32 -13.81 2.95
N GLY A 186 1.72 -14.20 1.82
CA GLY A 186 1.20 -13.26 0.82
C GLY A 186 2.28 -12.50 0.05
N THR A 187 3.54 -12.96 0.10
CA THR A 187 4.64 -12.38 -0.68
C THR A 187 4.51 -12.80 -2.15
N ILE A 188 4.58 -11.85 -3.07
CA ILE A 188 4.58 -12.09 -4.51
C ILE A 188 5.99 -11.82 -5.05
N VAL A 189 6.48 -12.73 -5.89
CA VAL A 189 7.71 -12.54 -6.66
C VAL A 189 7.36 -12.67 -8.13
N ALA A 190 7.60 -11.62 -8.90
CA ALA A 190 7.39 -11.59 -10.33
C ALA A 190 8.70 -11.30 -11.06
N TYR A 191 8.94 -12.00 -12.15
CA TYR A 191 10.11 -11.81 -13.00
C TYR A 191 9.68 -11.65 -14.45
N GLN A 192 10.21 -10.62 -15.09
CA GLN A 192 10.16 -10.41 -16.54
C GLN A 192 11.57 -10.58 -17.10
N PRO A 193 11.74 -11.19 -18.29
CA PRO A 193 13.05 -11.35 -18.89
C PRO A 193 13.84 -10.04 -18.95
N ARG A 194 15.10 -10.08 -18.49
CA ARG A 194 16.00 -8.90 -18.44
C ARG A 194 15.53 -7.81 -17.46
N MET A 195 14.59 -8.13 -16.58
CA MET A 195 14.17 -7.27 -15.47
C MET A 195 14.65 -7.89 -14.16
N LYS A 196 14.91 -7.04 -13.16
CA LYS A 196 15.11 -7.50 -11.79
C LYS A 196 13.78 -8.06 -11.28
N GLU A 197 13.85 -9.07 -10.41
CA GLU A 197 12.70 -9.58 -9.70
C GLU A 197 11.99 -8.45 -8.94
N LEU A 198 10.69 -8.36 -9.16
CA LEU A 198 9.79 -7.49 -8.43
C LEU A 198 9.25 -8.30 -7.24
N VAL A 199 9.41 -7.74 -6.04
CA VAL A 199 8.88 -8.32 -4.82
C VAL A 199 7.77 -7.42 -4.30
N ALA A 200 6.60 -8.00 -4.07
CA ALA A 200 5.46 -7.31 -3.49
C ALA A 200 4.95 -8.06 -2.26
N GLN A 201 4.30 -7.32 -1.37
CA GLN A 201 3.70 -7.86 -0.17
C GLN A 201 2.23 -7.50 -0.13
N LEU A 202 1.37 -8.52 -0.08
CA LEU A 202 -0.06 -8.34 0.12
C LEU A 202 -0.38 -7.94 1.56
N ASP A 203 -1.46 -7.18 1.70
CA ASP A 203 -2.03 -6.79 2.99
C ASP A 203 -2.84 -7.96 3.58
N TYR A 204 -3.59 -8.70 2.74
CA TYR A 204 -4.47 -9.81 3.16
C TYR A 204 -4.21 -11.10 2.37
N LEU A 205 -4.47 -12.24 3.02
CA LEU A 205 -4.30 -13.58 2.42
C LEU A 205 -5.48 -14.01 1.53
N ASP A 206 -6.65 -13.38 1.66
CA ASP A 206 -7.88 -13.75 0.95
C ASP A 206 -7.77 -13.64 -0.58
N SER A 207 -6.83 -12.84 -1.06
CA SER A 207 -6.64 -12.59 -2.50
C SER A 207 -5.55 -13.45 -3.14
N VAL A 208 -4.84 -14.27 -2.35
CA VAL A 208 -3.75 -15.11 -2.82
C VAL A 208 -4.21 -16.06 -3.92
N GLU A 209 -5.29 -16.80 -3.69
CA GLU A 209 -5.79 -17.80 -4.65
C GLU A 209 -6.22 -17.14 -5.97
N GLY A 210 -6.94 -16.03 -5.90
CA GLY A 210 -7.38 -15.28 -7.08
C GLY A 210 -6.22 -14.72 -7.90
N ILE A 211 -5.20 -14.17 -7.24
CA ILE A 211 -3.99 -13.64 -7.90
C ILE A 211 -3.17 -14.78 -8.52
N GLN A 212 -3.07 -15.93 -7.84
CA GLN A 212 -2.37 -17.10 -8.35
C GLN A 212 -3.03 -17.63 -9.63
N MET A 213 -4.35 -17.56 -9.74
CA MET A 213 -5.08 -17.97 -10.94
C MET A 213 -5.01 -16.92 -12.07
N ASN A 214 -4.99 -15.63 -11.72
CA ASN A 214 -4.96 -14.54 -12.69
C ASN A 214 -4.18 -13.32 -12.16
N PRO A 215 -2.84 -13.29 -12.32
CA PRO A 215 -2.02 -12.18 -11.83
C PRO A 215 -2.27 -10.88 -12.59
N SER A 216 -2.81 -10.95 -13.82
CA SER A 216 -3.06 -9.78 -14.66
C SER A 216 -4.16 -8.87 -14.13
N VAL A 217 -4.95 -9.36 -13.16
CA VAL A 217 -5.95 -8.56 -12.43
C VAL A 217 -5.29 -7.53 -11.51
N VAL A 218 -4.03 -7.75 -11.11
CA VAL A 218 -3.31 -6.84 -10.22
C VAL A 218 -2.75 -5.69 -11.02
N THR A 219 -3.20 -4.48 -10.70
CA THR A 219 -2.72 -3.23 -11.28
C THR A 219 -1.75 -2.56 -10.32
N CYS A 220 -0.61 -2.09 -10.83
CA CYS A 220 0.37 -1.33 -10.09
C CYS A 220 0.15 0.17 -10.32
N LEU A 221 0.18 0.97 -9.25
CA LEU A 221 0.22 2.43 -9.30
C LEU A 221 1.58 2.91 -8.79
N GLU A 222 2.26 3.73 -9.58
CA GLU A 222 3.50 4.37 -9.17
C GLU A 222 3.24 5.48 -8.14
N ILE A 223 3.71 5.30 -6.90
CA ILE A 223 3.54 6.30 -5.84
C ILE A 223 4.82 7.08 -5.55
N SER A 224 5.99 6.47 -5.73
CA SER A 224 7.29 7.12 -5.67
C SER A 224 8.29 6.47 -6.63
N ASP A 225 9.53 6.93 -6.60
CA ASP A 225 10.67 6.31 -7.30
C ASP A 225 11.03 4.91 -6.79
N ARG A 226 10.58 4.54 -5.57
CA ARG A 226 10.92 3.28 -4.91
C ARG A 226 9.71 2.47 -4.48
N ALA A 227 8.51 3.02 -4.51
CA ALA A 227 7.29 2.34 -4.06
C ALA A 227 6.17 2.40 -5.10
N MET A 228 5.46 1.28 -5.23
CA MET A 228 4.21 1.20 -5.99
C MET A 228 3.14 0.51 -5.15
N LEU A 229 1.88 0.91 -5.33
CA LEU A 229 0.74 0.19 -4.76
C LEU A 229 0.32 -0.94 -5.68
N LEU A 230 -0.09 -2.05 -5.08
CA LEU A 230 -0.85 -3.10 -5.76
C LEU A 230 -2.33 -2.81 -5.57
N LEU A 231 -3.07 -2.87 -6.66
CA LEU A 231 -4.47 -2.48 -6.75
C LEU A 231 -5.30 -3.59 -7.39
N MET A 232 -6.54 -3.74 -6.95
CA MET A 232 -7.54 -4.61 -7.57
C MET A 232 -8.78 -3.77 -7.92
N PRO A 233 -9.48 -4.03 -9.04
CA PRO A 233 -10.75 -3.38 -9.31
C PRO A 233 -11.75 -3.57 -8.17
N ALA A 234 -12.47 -2.51 -7.79
CA ALA A 234 -13.49 -2.60 -6.75
C ALA A 234 -14.65 -3.53 -7.19
N SER A 235 -15.26 -4.24 -6.24
CA SER A 235 -16.25 -5.32 -6.50
C SER A 235 -17.57 -4.86 -7.14
N ASN A 236 -17.81 -3.55 -7.25
CA ASN A 236 -19.02 -3.00 -7.86
C ASN A 236 -18.68 -1.85 -8.83
N PRO A 237 -18.08 -2.15 -10.00
CA PRO A 237 -17.72 -1.16 -11.00
C PRO A 237 -18.98 -0.74 -11.78
N GLN A 238 -19.94 -0.09 -11.14
CA GLN A 238 -21.15 0.38 -11.82
C GLN A 238 -20.81 1.52 -12.79
N ASN A 239 -20.45 1.21 -14.04
CA ASN A 239 -20.39 2.14 -15.18
C ASN A 239 -19.87 3.56 -14.82
N GLU A 240 -18.85 3.62 -13.95
CA GLU A 240 -18.31 4.88 -13.46
C GLU A 240 -17.33 5.42 -14.46
N GLU A 241 -17.37 6.74 -14.68
CA GLU A 241 -16.47 7.45 -15.58
C GLU A 241 -15.00 7.30 -15.16
N ILE A 242 -14.75 7.11 -13.86
CA ILE A 242 -13.43 6.92 -13.27
C ILE A 242 -13.32 5.50 -12.71
N PRO A 243 -12.32 4.69 -13.14
CA PRO A 243 -12.15 3.33 -12.65
C PRO A 243 -11.78 3.33 -11.14
N GLN A 244 -12.46 2.45 -10.40
CA GLN A 244 -12.30 2.31 -8.96
C GLN A 244 -11.40 1.13 -8.59
N PHE A 245 -10.51 1.36 -7.64
CA PHE A 245 -9.56 0.37 -7.15
C PHE A 245 -9.51 0.35 -5.63
N THR A 246 -9.27 -0.84 -5.09
CA THR A 246 -8.86 -1.04 -3.70
C THR A 246 -7.39 -1.40 -3.65
N ARG A 247 -6.71 -0.94 -2.61
CA ARG A 247 -5.36 -1.36 -2.27
C ARG A 247 -5.36 -2.84 -1.87
N MET A 248 -4.35 -3.54 -2.39
CA MET A 248 -4.06 -4.94 -2.10
C MET A 248 -2.73 -5.14 -1.38
N GLY A 249 -1.81 -4.20 -1.52
CA GLY A 249 -0.46 -4.31 -0.99
C GLY A 249 0.47 -3.26 -1.56
N VAL A 250 1.76 -3.49 -1.38
CA VAL A 250 2.83 -2.59 -1.82
C VAL A 250 4.01 -3.39 -2.37
N SER A 251 4.71 -2.82 -3.34
CA SER A 251 6.03 -3.29 -3.78
C SER A 251 7.05 -2.18 -3.62
N MET A 252 8.24 -2.55 -3.16
CA MET A 252 9.37 -1.66 -2.97
C MET A 252 10.51 -2.03 -3.92
N ASP A 253 11.35 -1.05 -4.25
CA ASP A 253 12.64 -1.23 -4.94
C ASP A 253 12.54 -1.91 -6.33
N PHE A 254 11.51 -1.52 -7.08
CA PHE A 254 11.32 -1.89 -8.48
C PHE A 254 12.27 -1.12 -9.42
N ARG A 255 12.37 -1.56 -10.68
CA ARG A 255 13.25 -0.94 -11.69
C ARG A 255 12.71 0.41 -12.15
N GLU A 256 13.58 1.42 -12.28
CA GLU A 256 13.18 2.80 -12.59
C GLU A 256 12.35 2.96 -13.88
N ASP A 257 12.54 2.09 -14.86
CA ASP A 257 11.84 2.13 -16.14
C ASP A 257 10.50 1.37 -16.16
N PHE A 258 10.07 0.78 -15.03
CA PHE A 258 8.86 -0.06 -14.98
C PHE A 258 7.61 0.71 -15.43
N PHE A 259 7.54 2.01 -15.14
CA PHE A 259 6.48 2.91 -15.59
C PHE A 259 6.89 3.83 -16.75
N SER A 260 8.05 3.58 -17.39
CA SER A 260 8.57 4.43 -18.46
C SER A 260 7.64 4.43 -19.68
N GLY A 261 7.43 5.61 -20.28
CA GLY A 261 6.59 5.78 -21.46
C GLY A 261 5.08 5.66 -21.23
N LEU A 262 4.63 5.36 -20.01
CA LEU A 262 3.20 5.30 -19.69
C LEU A 262 2.60 6.71 -19.54
N LYS A 263 1.36 6.85 -20.02
CA LYS A 263 0.55 8.04 -19.79
C LYS A 263 -0.05 8.00 -18.39
N GLU A 264 -0.24 9.17 -17.79
CA GLU A 264 -1.03 9.28 -16.57
C GLU A 264 -2.51 9.04 -16.88
N THR A 265 -3.19 8.43 -15.91
CA THR A 265 -4.64 8.22 -15.92
C THR A 265 -5.23 8.66 -14.59
N VAL A 266 -6.53 8.92 -14.58
CA VAL A 266 -7.27 9.23 -13.35
C VAL A 266 -7.93 7.95 -12.84
N ILE A 267 -7.71 7.65 -11.56
CA ILE A 267 -8.37 6.53 -10.88
C ILE A 267 -8.93 6.99 -9.53
N ARG A 268 -9.87 6.21 -8.99
CA ARG A 268 -10.35 6.38 -7.62
C ARG A 268 -9.84 5.24 -6.76
N LEU A 269 -9.09 5.58 -5.72
CA LEU A 269 -8.60 4.66 -4.69
C LEU A 269 -9.55 4.69 -3.49
N GLN A 270 -10.17 3.56 -3.17
CA GLN A 270 -11.12 3.37 -2.06
C GLN A 270 -10.48 2.69 -0.86
#